data_AF-A0A3C2D813-F1
#
_entry.id   AF-A0A3C2D813-F1
#
_cell.length_a   1.000
_cell.length_b   1.000
_cell.length_c   1.000
_cell.angle_alpha   90.00
_cell.angle_beta   90.00
_cell.angle_gamma   90.00
#
_symmetry.space_group_name_H-M   'P 1'
#
loop_
_entity.id
_entity.type
_entity.pdbx_description
1 polymer ?
#
loop_
_entity_poly.entity_id
_entity_poly.type
_entity_poly.pdbx_seq_one_letter_code
_entity_poly.pdbx_strand_id
1 'polypeptide(L)'
;DGHWQMIDTWDANNHRLADSITPHQNSYYVYGLISRFTAKYSDVLKTTVEGGADTATFQNSEGIPQPLQRVFAATFRSPKSKTISLFIVNDSETVRETEINLSALPEQSWYFYELNQTAKDKTSMNIQPHREFSGKKPVIQLQPLSLVLISGYKLMADEKGIVDD
;
A
#
# COMPACT_ATOMS: atom_id res chain seq x y z
N ASP A 1 -10.56 -4.39 10.14
CA ASP A 1 -11.35 -5.03 9.07
C ASP A 1 -12.30 -3.95 8.56
N GLY A 2 -12.18 -3.48 7.31
CA GLY A 2 -13.08 -2.41 6.83
C GLY A 2 -12.65 -1.59 5.61
N HIS A 3 -11.37 -1.24 5.42
CA HIS A 3 -11.00 -0.30 4.33
C HIS A 3 -10.69 -0.95 2.98
N TRP A 4 -10.28 -2.22 2.98
CA TRP A 4 -9.90 -2.98 1.79
C TRP A 4 -10.86 -4.14 1.48
N GLN A 5 -12.06 -4.12 2.05
CA GLN A 5 -13.08 -5.10 1.73
C GLN A 5 -13.55 -4.88 0.28
N MET A 6 -13.85 -5.98 -0.42
CA MET A 6 -14.36 -5.90 -1.80
C MET A 6 -15.83 -5.49 -1.85
N ILE A 7 -16.52 -5.58 -0.72
CA ILE A 7 -17.93 -5.26 -0.54
C ILE A 7 -18.12 -4.73 0.88
N ASP A 8 -19.02 -3.77 1.07
CA ASP A 8 -19.52 -3.45 2.41
C ASP A 8 -20.77 -4.31 2.66
N THR A 9 -20.74 -5.09 3.74
CA THR A 9 -21.90 -5.90 4.16
C THR A 9 -22.59 -5.34 5.40
N TRP A 10 -22.00 -4.34 6.04
CA TRP A 10 -22.46 -3.76 7.31
C TRP A 10 -22.60 -2.26 7.21
N ASP A 11 -23.78 -1.76 7.56
CA ASP A 11 -24.07 -0.33 7.74
C ASP A 11 -23.72 0.05 9.18
N ALA A 12 -22.54 0.65 9.36
CA ALA A 12 -22.05 1.06 10.68
C ALA A 12 -22.91 2.15 11.33
N ASN A 13 -23.56 3.02 10.54
CA ASN A 13 -24.37 4.11 11.07
C ASN A 13 -25.69 3.60 11.64
N ASN A 14 -26.27 2.58 11.01
CA ASN A 14 -27.56 2.01 11.40
C ASN A 14 -27.45 0.67 12.15
N HIS A 15 -26.23 0.21 12.43
CA HIS A 15 -25.93 -1.05 13.11
C HIS A 15 -26.69 -2.26 12.54
N ARG A 16 -26.70 -2.39 11.21
CA ARG A 16 -27.43 -3.45 10.51
C ARG A 16 -26.68 -3.97 9.29
N LEU A 17 -27.07 -5.14 8.80
CA LEU A 17 -26.62 -5.61 7.49
C LEU A 17 -27.09 -4.62 6.41
N ALA A 18 -26.22 -4.37 5.43
CA ALA A 18 -26.55 -3.49 4.32
C ALA A 18 -27.69 -4.12 3.47
N ASP A 19 -28.72 -3.33 3.18
CA ASP A 19 -29.87 -3.79 2.36
C ASP A 19 -29.46 -4.07 0.89
N SER A 20 -28.31 -3.53 0.46
CA SER A 20 -27.73 -3.73 -0.87
C SER A 20 -26.22 -3.88 -0.79
N ILE A 21 -25.67 -4.89 -1.49
CA ILE A 21 -24.22 -5.14 -1.58
C ILE A 21 -23.71 -4.54 -2.88
N THR A 22 -22.87 -3.50 -2.79
CA THR A 22 -22.19 -2.90 -3.94
C THR A 22 -20.71 -3.25 -3.89
N PRO A 23 -20.14 -3.90 -4.92
CA PRO A 23 -18.71 -4.12 -5.00
C PRO A 23 -17.92 -2.81 -5.04
N HIS A 24 -16.89 -2.71 -4.22
CA HIS A 24 -15.87 -1.68 -4.33
C HIS A 24 -14.95 -2.05 -5.49
N GLN A 25 -15.24 -1.48 -6.66
CA GLN A 25 -14.48 -1.75 -7.89
C GLN A 25 -12.97 -1.55 -7.70
N ASN A 26 -12.53 -0.68 -6.79
CA ASN A 26 -11.12 -0.35 -6.68
C ASN A 26 -10.36 -1.11 -5.59
N SER A 27 -11.05 -1.90 -4.77
CA SER A 27 -10.40 -2.96 -3.99
C SER A 27 -9.69 -3.95 -4.93
N TYR A 28 -10.21 -4.17 -6.15
CA TYR A 28 -9.54 -4.97 -7.18
C TYR A 28 -8.23 -4.35 -7.67
N TYR A 29 -8.11 -3.02 -7.74
CA TYR A 29 -6.85 -2.37 -8.14
C TYR A 29 -5.76 -2.53 -7.10
N VAL A 30 -6.11 -2.62 -5.82
CA VAL A 30 -5.16 -2.90 -4.72
C VAL A 30 -4.58 -4.30 -4.88
N TYR A 31 -5.45 -5.29 -5.08
CA TYR A 31 -5.01 -6.65 -5.40
C TYR A 31 -4.19 -6.69 -6.69
N GLY A 32 -4.66 -6.01 -7.73
CA GLY A 32 -3.96 -5.91 -9.02
C GLY A 32 -2.57 -5.27 -8.88
N LEU A 33 -2.42 -4.23 -8.08
CA LEU A 33 -1.14 -3.58 -7.83
C LEU A 33 -0.20 -4.52 -7.08
N ILE A 34 -0.67 -5.15 -6.00
CA ILE A 34 0.15 -6.09 -5.22
C ILE A 34 0.56 -7.29 -6.09
N SER A 35 -0.39 -7.91 -6.81
CA SER A 35 -0.12 -9.09 -7.63
C SER A 35 0.77 -8.77 -8.84
N ARG A 36 0.62 -7.60 -9.47
CA ARG A 36 1.45 -7.20 -10.62
C ARG A 36 2.89 -6.95 -10.22
N PHE A 37 3.15 -6.52 -8.99
CA PHE A 37 4.48 -6.15 -8.52
C PHE A 37 5.12 -7.17 -7.57
N THR A 38 4.50 -8.35 -7.42
CA THR A 38 5.01 -9.46 -6.60
C THR A 38 5.13 -10.73 -7.45
N ALA A 39 6.34 -11.05 -7.87
CA ALA A 39 6.61 -12.31 -8.56
C ALA A 39 6.42 -13.51 -7.62
N LYS A 40 6.11 -14.67 -8.19
CA LYS A 40 6.10 -15.94 -7.45
C LYS A 40 7.47 -16.16 -6.80
N TYR A 41 7.48 -16.61 -5.54
CA TYR A 41 8.71 -16.83 -4.75
C TYR A 41 9.55 -15.58 -4.50
N SER A 42 8.95 -14.39 -4.51
CA SER A 42 9.65 -13.19 -4.05
C SER A 42 10.10 -13.34 -2.60
N ASP A 43 11.32 -12.93 -2.30
CA ASP A 43 11.81 -12.84 -0.93
C ASP A 43 11.08 -11.71 -0.22
N VAL A 44 10.69 -11.91 1.04
CA VAL A 44 10.24 -10.84 1.92
C VAL A 44 11.45 -10.26 2.64
N LEU A 45 11.78 -9.01 2.36
CA LEU A 45 12.91 -8.33 3.00
C LEU A 45 12.49 -7.71 4.33
N LYS A 46 13.41 -7.73 5.30
CA LYS A 46 13.22 -7.04 6.57
C LYS A 46 12.95 -5.55 6.28
N THR A 47 11.78 -5.11 6.70
CA THR A 47 11.32 -3.73 6.59
C THR A 47 10.96 -3.23 7.98
N THR A 48 11.44 -2.04 8.33
CA THR A 48 11.16 -1.41 9.62
C THR A 48 10.38 -0.14 9.38
N VAL A 49 9.36 0.10 10.21
CA VAL A 49 8.60 1.33 10.25
C VAL A 49 8.80 1.95 11.63
N GLU A 50 9.23 3.20 11.65
CA GLU A 50 9.37 4.00 12.87
C GLU A 50 8.33 5.10 12.85
N GLY A 51 7.59 5.27 13.96
CA GLY A 51 6.45 6.18 14.01
C GLY A 51 5.22 5.65 13.28
N GLY A 52 4.39 6.56 12.74
CA GLY A 52 3.17 6.19 12.02
C GLY A 52 2.04 5.63 12.90
N ALA A 53 2.16 5.76 14.22
CA ALA A 53 1.08 5.44 15.14
C ALA A 53 0.11 6.62 15.32
N ASP A 54 -1.13 6.30 15.67
CA ASP A 54 -2.15 7.26 16.03
C ASP A 54 -2.07 7.67 17.50
N THR A 55 -2.78 8.74 17.86
CA THR A 55 -2.99 9.11 19.28
C THR A 55 -4.02 8.19 19.95
N ALA A 56 -4.90 7.57 19.16
CA ALA A 56 -5.82 6.55 19.64
C ALA A 56 -5.05 5.32 20.13
N THR A 57 -5.50 4.76 21.25
CA THR A 57 -4.90 3.56 21.86
C THR A 57 -5.90 2.43 21.94
N PHE A 58 -5.40 1.20 21.95
CA PHE A 58 -6.17 0.00 22.27
C PHE A 58 -5.53 -0.69 23.48
N GLN A 59 -6.33 -1.45 24.25
CA GLN A 59 -5.79 -2.26 25.33
C GLN A 59 -5.38 -3.62 24.79
N ASN A 60 -4.16 -4.05 25.09
CA ASN A 60 -3.75 -5.43 24.83
C ASN A 60 -4.42 -6.40 25.83
N SER A 61 -4.12 -7.69 25.75
CA SER A 61 -4.66 -8.73 26.65
C SER A 61 -4.31 -8.51 28.13
N GLU A 62 -3.33 -7.66 28.44
CA GLU A 62 -2.89 -7.31 29.79
C GLU A 62 -3.47 -5.97 30.27
N GLY A 63 -4.34 -5.33 29.48
CA GLY A 63 -4.95 -4.03 29.82
C GLY A 63 -4.02 -2.83 29.60
N ILE A 64 -2.84 -3.02 29.01
CA ILE A 64 -1.87 -1.96 28.78
C ILE A 64 -2.27 -1.19 27.51
N PRO A 65 -2.45 0.15 27.57
CA PRO A 65 -2.70 0.96 26.39
C PRO A 65 -1.51 0.90 25.41
N GLN A 66 -1.80 0.51 24.17
CA GLN A 66 -0.85 0.49 23.07
C GLN A 66 -1.31 1.51 22.02
N PRO A 67 -0.38 2.31 21.46
CA PRO A 67 -0.72 3.21 20.37
C PRO A 67 -1.11 2.37 19.14
N LEU A 68 -2.09 2.86 18.40
CA LEU A 68 -2.59 2.13 17.24
C LEU A 68 -1.69 2.42 16.03
N GLN A 69 -0.93 1.42 15.57
CA GLN A 69 -0.10 1.56 14.38
C GLN A 69 -0.98 1.80 13.16
N ARG A 70 -0.64 2.80 12.34
CA ARG A 70 -1.41 3.16 11.14
C ARG A 70 -0.65 3.06 9.82
N VAL A 71 0.68 3.15 9.91
CA VAL A 71 1.55 2.99 8.75
C VAL A 71 2.18 1.62 8.78
N PHE A 72 2.02 0.87 7.70
CA PHE A 72 2.59 -0.46 7.55
C PHE A 72 3.39 -0.51 6.26
N ALA A 73 4.48 -1.28 6.25
CA ALA A 73 5.28 -1.44 5.04
C ALA A 73 5.80 -2.86 4.89
N ALA A 74 5.90 -3.31 3.64
CA ALA A 74 6.48 -4.59 3.27
C ALA A 74 7.29 -4.44 2.00
N THR A 75 8.48 -5.02 2.00
CA THR A 75 9.40 -4.99 0.85
C THR A 75 9.58 -6.38 0.29
N PHE A 76 9.42 -6.51 -1.02
CA PHE A 76 9.61 -7.74 -1.75
C PHE A 76 10.76 -7.62 -2.74
N ARG A 77 11.51 -8.70 -2.93
CA ARG A 77 12.55 -8.81 -3.95
C ARG A 77 12.21 -9.93 -4.92
N SER A 78 12.16 -9.60 -6.21
CA SER A 78 12.00 -10.61 -7.26
C SER A 78 13.13 -11.65 -7.17
N PRO A 79 12.82 -12.95 -7.33
CA PRO A 79 13.83 -13.99 -7.25
C PRO A 79 14.85 -13.92 -8.40
N LYS A 80 14.44 -13.48 -9.58
CA LYS A 80 15.25 -13.52 -10.80
C LYS A 80 15.96 -12.21 -11.10
N SER A 81 15.22 -11.12 -11.25
CA SER A 81 15.81 -9.81 -11.56
C SER A 81 16.46 -9.15 -10.33
N LYS A 82 16.13 -9.62 -9.13
CA LYS A 82 16.50 -9.01 -7.85
C LYS A 82 15.96 -7.59 -7.65
N THR A 83 15.03 -7.15 -8.49
CA THR A 83 14.36 -5.85 -8.38
C THR A 83 13.45 -5.81 -7.15
N ILE A 84 13.33 -4.62 -6.57
CA ILE A 84 12.61 -4.38 -5.32
C ILE A 84 11.24 -3.73 -5.57
N SER A 85 10.24 -4.17 -4.82
CA SER A 85 8.92 -3.56 -4.69
C SER A 85 8.62 -3.32 -3.21
N LEU A 86 8.48 -2.06 -2.80
CA LEU A 86 8.13 -1.62 -1.45
C LEU A 86 6.68 -1.14 -1.45
N PHE A 87 5.84 -1.78 -0.64
CA PHE A 87 4.46 -1.38 -0.41
C PHE A 87 4.36 -0.67 0.94
N ILE A 88 3.66 0.46 0.97
CA ILE A 88 3.41 1.26 2.17
C ILE A 88 1.92 1.55 2.24
N VAL A 89 1.28 1.16 3.34
CA VAL A 89 -0.13 1.43 3.62
C VAL A 89 -0.21 2.51 4.69
N ASN A 90 -1.02 3.54 4.44
CA ASN A 90 -1.53 4.42 5.47
C ASN A 90 -3.01 4.11 5.67
N ASP A 91 -3.35 3.42 6.76
CA ASP A 91 -4.73 3.09 7.10
C ASP A 91 -5.42 4.15 7.97
N SER A 92 -4.74 5.28 8.23
CA SER A 92 -5.35 6.41 8.96
C SER A 92 -6.14 7.34 8.05
N GLU A 93 -7.01 8.13 8.68
CA GLU A 93 -7.79 9.19 8.03
C GLU A 93 -6.99 10.49 7.86
N THR A 94 -5.70 10.51 8.24
CA THR A 94 -4.85 11.69 8.19
C THR A 94 -3.67 11.50 7.25
N VAL A 95 -3.20 12.61 6.66
CA VAL A 95 -1.97 12.63 5.86
C VAL A 95 -0.78 12.37 6.79
N ARG A 96 0.17 11.55 6.34
CA ARG A 96 1.42 11.28 7.06
C ARG A 96 2.63 11.65 6.19
N GLU A 97 3.42 12.60 6.65
CA GLU A 97 4.74 12.84 6.06
C GLU A 97 5.65 11.66 6.39
N THR A 98 6.36 11.13 5.39
CA THR A 98 7.16 9.91 5.55
C THR A 98 8.47 10.05 4.79
N GLU A 99 9.58 9.94 5.51
CA GLU A 99 10.90 9.70 4.91
C GLU A 99 11.07 8.20 4.67
N ILE A 100 11.48 7.84 3.46
CA ILE A 100 11.78 6.45 3.11
C ILE A 100 13.30 6.30 3.02
N ASN A 101 13.86 5.31 3.68
CA ASN A 101 15.29 5.05 3.62
C ASN A 101 15.61 3.81 2.77
N LEU A 102 16.11 4.04 1.55
CA LEU A 102 16.51 3.02 0.57
C LEU A 102 18.02 2.78 0.54
N SER A 103 18.76 3.24 1.56
CA SER A 103 20.24 3.26 1.54
C SER A 103 20.86 1.86 1.46
N ALA A 104 20.17 0.84 1.96
CA ALA A 104 20.60 -0.56 1.91
C ALA A 104 20.31 -1.25 0.55
N LEU A 105 19.64 -0.56 -0.39
CA LEU A 105 19.27 -1.10 -1.69
C LEU A 105 20.21 -0.61 -2.79
N PRO A 106 20.28 -1.29 -3.95
CA PRO A 106 21.07 -0.83 -5.10
C PRO A 106 20.71 0.58 -5.59
N GLU A 107 21.64 1.25 -6.26
CA GLU A 107 21.31 2.49 -6.99
C GLU A 107 20.50 2.14 -8.23
N GLN A 108 19.33 2.76 -8.35
CA GLN A 108 18.41 2.60 -9.46
C GLN A 108 17.38 3.74 -9.46
N SER A 109 16.64 3.89 -10.56
CA SER A 109 15.43 4.70 -10.59
C SER A 109 14.32 4.01 -9.77
N TRP A 110 13.58 4.82 -9.03
CA TRP A 110 12.42 4.39 -8.25
C TRP A 110 11.15 5.00 -8.83
N TYR A 111 10.16 4.16 -9.07
CA TYR A 111 8.87 4.51 -9.65
C TYR A 111 7.78 4.40 -8.60
N PHE A 112 7.00 5.47 -8.45
CA PHE A 112 5.99 5.61 -7.42
C PHE A 112 4.60 5.42 -8.04
N TYR A 113 3.82 4.56 -7.41
CA TYR A 113 2.42 4.28 -7.73
C TYR A 113 1.61 4.56 -6.47
N GLU A 114 0.41 5.09 -6.62
CA GLU A 114 -0.44 5.42 -5.48
C GLU A 114 -1.89 5.09 -5.79
N LEU A 115 -2.55 4.51 -4.79
CA LEU A 115 -3.98 4.31 -4.71
C LEU A 115 -4.46 4.97 -3.42
N ASN A 116 -5.48 5.82 -3.49
CA ASN A 116 -6.09 6.45 -2.31
C ASN A 116 -7.62 6.49 -2.45
N GLN A 117 -8.31 6.89 -1.39
CA GLN A 117 -9.77 6.84 -1.33
C GLN A 117 -10.46 7.71 -2.39
N THR A 118 -9.86 8.83 -2.82
CA THR A 118 -10.44 9.67 -3.91
C THR A 118 -10.46 8.95 -5.26
N ALA A 119 -9.66 7.89 -5.35
CA ALA A 119 -9.57 7.04 -6.49
C ALA A 119 -10.32 5.72 -6.24
N LYS A 120 -11.20 5.59 -5.23
CA LYS A 120 -11.93 4.35 -4.87
C LYS A 120 -13.14 4.02 -5.78
N ASP A 121 -13.73 5.02 -6.43
CA ASP A 121 -14.94 4.84 -7.27
C ASP A 121 -14.71 5.17 -8.76
N LYS A 122 -13.45 5.36 -9.17
CA LYS A 122 -13.12 5.68 -10.56
C LYS A 122 -12.96 4.38 -11.37
N THR A 123 -13.86 4.18 -12.33
CA THR A 123 -13.83 3.07 -13.31
C THR A 123 -12.68 3.17 -14.31
N SER A 124 -12.08 4.34 -14.46
CA SER A 124 -11.02 4.64 -15.44
C SER A 124 -9.61 4.66 -14.84
N MET A 125 -9.39 3.95 -13.72
CA MET A 125 -8.11 3.99 -13.05
C MET A 125 -7.05 3.20 -13.85
N ASN A 126 -5.95 3.89 -14.17
CA ASN A 126 -4.78 3.31 -14.84
C ASN A 126 -3.64 3.20 -13.83
N ILE A 127 -3.17 1.98 -13.58
CA ILE A 127 -1.99 1.73 -12.74
C ILE A 127 -0.74 2.12 -13.55
N GLN A 128 -0.17 3.28 -13.26
CA GLN A 128 1.05 3.77 -13.90
C GLN A 128 1.82 4.64 -12.90
N PRO A 129 3.14 4.81 -13.06
CA PRO A 129 3.90 5.61 -12.12
C PRO A 129 3.53 7.09 -12.26
N HIS A 130 3.28 7.76 -11.14
CA HIS A 130 3.01 9.19 -11.10
C HIS A 130 4.26 10.01 -10.78
N ARG A 131 5.34 9.36 -10.32
CA ARG A 131 6.62 9.99 -9.98
C ARG A 131 7.79 9.03 -10.22
N GLU A 132 8.90 9.59 -10.68
CA GLU A 132 10.21 8.92 -10.75
C GLU A 132 11.19 9.63 -9.81
N PHE A 133 12.12 8.87 -9.22
CA PHE A 133 13.12 9.40 -8.29
C PHE A 133 14.43 8.62 -8.39
N SER A 134 15.54 9.35 -8.48
CA SER A 134 16.89 8.80 -8.47
C SER A 134 17.62 9.27 -7.22
N GLY A 135 17.61 8.44 -6.17
CA GLY A 135 18.22 8.75 -4.88
C GLY A 135 17.93 7.67 -3.83
N LYS A 136 18.30 7.94 -2.57
CA LYS A 136 18.16 6.97 -1.46
C LYS A 136 17.12 7.35 -0.41
N LYS A 137 16.74 8.62 -0.33
CA LYS A 137 15.89 9.14 0.76
C LYS A 137 14.77 10.04 0.26
N PRO A 138 13.77 9.51 -0.47
CA PRO A 138 12.63 10.32 -0.86
C PRO A 138 11.73 10.60 0.35
N VAL A 139 11.27 11.84 0.45
CA VAL A 139 10.17 12.23 1.35
C VAL A 139 8.87 12.25 0.54
N ILE A 140 7.82 11.65 1.10
CA ILE A 140 6.49 11.60 0.51
C ILE A 140 5.40 11.95 1.53
N GLN A 141 4.23 12.32 1.02
CA GLN A 141 3.02 12.50 1.80
C GLN A 141 2.11 11.31 1.55
N LEU A 142 1.99 10.40 2.52
CA LEU A 142 1.04 9.30 2.46
C LEU A 142 -0.37 9.86 2.67
N GLN A 143 -1.20 9.83 1.64
CA GLN A 143 -2.58 10.29 1.73
C GLN A 143 -3.40 9.42 2.70
N PRO A 144 -4.51 9.91 3.25
CA PRO A 144 -5.43 9.09 4.04
C PRO A 144 -5.87 7.86 3.27
N LEU A 145 -5.97 6.72 3.97
CA LEU A 145 -6.52 5.47 3.43
C LEU A 145 -5.90 5.11 2.06
N SER A 146 -4.56 5.06 2.02
CA SER A 146 -3.79 4.91 0.79
C SER A 146 -2.83 3.71 0.81
N LEU A 147 -2.51 3.25 -0.40
CA LEU A 147 -1.43 2.33 -0.70
C LEU A 147 -0.48 3.02 -1.66
N VAL A 148 0.77 3.18 -1.23
CA VAL A 148 1.88 3.61 -2.08
C VAL A 148 2.76 2.40 -2.39
N LEU A 149 3.08 2.23 -3.66
CA LEU A 149 4.11 1.30 -4.12
C LEU A 149 5.29 2.08 -4.66
N ILE A 150 6.49 1.68 -4.26
CA ILE A 150 7.76 2.17 -4.76
C ILE A 150 8.50 0.98 -5.33
N SER A 151 8.76 1.00 -6.63
CA SER A 151 9.37 -0.14 -7.32
C SER A 151 10.54 0.28 -8.19
N GLY A 152 11.51 -0.62 -8.36
CA GLY A 152 12.49 -0.51 -9.43
C GLY A 152 11.91 -0.84 -10.81
N TYR A 153 10.71 -1.43 -10.87
CA TYR A 153 10.01 -1.65 -12.13
C TYR A 153 9.20 -0.42 -12.54
N LYS A 154 9.35 -0.04 -13.81
CA LYS A 154 8.46 0.90 -14.49
C LYS A 154 7.43 0.08 -15.28
N LEU A 155 6.29 -0.22 -14.67
CA LEU A 155 5.16 -0.85 -15.35
C LEU A 155 4.10 0.20 -15.68
N MET A 156 3.80 0.33 -16.95
CA MET A 156 2.69 1.13 -17.47
C MET A 156 1.37 0.35 -17.38
N ALA A 157 0.25 1.04 -17.59
CA ALA A 157 -1.09 0.48 -17.35
C ALA A 157 -1.39 -0.79 -18.13
N ASP A 158 -0.94 -0.86 -19.38
CA ASP A 158 -1.14 -1.94 -20.34
C ASP A 158 -0.09 -3.07 -20.28
N GLU A 159 0.97 -2.88 -19.49
CA GLU A 159 2.00 -3.90 -19.33
C GLU A 159 1.53 -5.04 -18.43
N LYS A 160 2.05 -6.24 -18.69
CA LYS A 160 1.78 -7.40 -17.82
C LYS A 160 2.44 -7.21 -16.45
N GLY A 161 1.91 -7.89 -15.44
CA GLY A 161 2.59 -8.01 -14.16
C GLY A 161 3.91 -8.77 -14.28
N ILE A 162 4.75 -8.72 -13.24
CA ILE A 162 6.02 -9.42 -13.18
C ILE A 162 5.75 -10.93 -13.19
N VAL A 163 6.31 -11.61 -14.18
CA VAL A 163 6.33 -13.07 -14.28
C VAL A 163 7.79 -13.51 -14.35
N ASP A 164 8.27 -14.10 -13.26
CA ASP A 164 9.60 -14.70 -13.19
C ASP A 164 9.44 -16.22 -13.29
N ASP A 165 9.36 -16.73 -14.51
CA ASP A 165 9.48 -18.17 -14.82
C ASP A 165 10.96 -18.62 -14.81
#